data_AF-A0A1A2W2K4-F1
#
_entry.id   AF-A0A1A2W2K4-F1
#
_cell.length_a   1.000
_cell.length_b   1.000
_cell.length_c   1.000
_cell.angle_alpha   90.00
_cell.angle_beta   90.00
_cell.angle_gamma   90.00
#
_symmetry.space_group_name_H-M   'P 1'
#
loop_
_entity.id
_entity.type
_entity.pdbx_description
1 polymer ?
#
loop_
_entity_poly.entity_id
_entity_poly.type
_entity_poly.pdbx_seq_one_letter_code
_entity_poly.pdbx_strand_id
1 'polypeptide(L)'
;MPGEVAVGWPFVCGRPGCGCDRAATGLSSLRGSSAVIVADLDVDFDDLVEAACLCLADVDWPDEDGDPDTVRHVASDLIAQAAEVAARHPAGTVLRPTFDRDQQHWTYREADSHAR
;
A
#
# COMPACT_ATOMS: atom_id res chain seq x y z
N MET A 1 10.49 -3.84 15.65
CA MET A 1 9.18 -4.27 15.13
C MET A 1 9.24 -4.08 13.62
N PRO A 2 8.99 -5.10 12.79
CA PRO A 2 8.58 -4.84 11.40
C PRO A 2 7.39 -3.88 11.44
N GLY A 3 7.46 -2.81 10.66
CA GLY A 3 7.32 -1.46 11.23
C GLY A 3 6.09 -0.64 10.88
N GLU A 4 5.13 -1.18 10.13
CA GLU A 4 3.76 -0.70 9.88
C GLU A 4 3.19 -1.47 8.68
N VAL A 5 1.86 -1.44 8.50
CA VAL A 5 1.23 -1.91 7.26
C VAL A 5 1.49 -0.88 6.17
N ALA A 6 1.92 -1.32 4.99
CA ALA A 6 2.17 -0.47 3.84
C ALA A 6 1.40 -0.95 2.61
N VAL A 7 0.83 -0.01 1.86
CA VAL A 7 0.00 -0.28 0.68
C VAL A 7 0.52 0.49 -0.53
N GLY A 8 0.18 0.03 -1.73
CA GLY A 8 0.38 0.84 -2.93
C GLY A 8 -0.58 2.05 -2.89
N TRP A 9 -0.05 3.27 -2.96
CA TRP A 9 -0.89 4.47 -2.84
C TRP A 9 -1.83 4.63 -4.05
N PRO A 10 -3.10 5.04 -3.88
CA PRO A 10 -4.04 5.20 -5.01
C PRO A 10 -3.62 6.32 -5.97
N PHE A 11 -2.77 7.25 -5.52
CA PHE A 11 -2.35 8.42 -6.31
C PHE A 11 -0.85 8.47 -6.55
N VAL A 12 -0.42 8.21 -7.78
CA VAL A 12 0.98 8.36 -8.18
C VAL A 12 1.14 9.68 -8.93
N CYS A 13 1.88 10.63 -8.37
CA CYS A 13 2.04 11.94 -9.00
C CYS A 13 2.71 11.84 -10.38
N GLY A 14 2.39 12.80 -11.26
CA GLY A 14 2.94 12.88 -12.61
C GLY A 14 4.34 13.49 -12.68
N ARG A 15 4.95 13.85 -11.54
CA ARG A 15 6.26 14.53 -11.53
C ARG A 15 7.39 13.53 -11.84
N PRO A 16 8.16 13.73 -12.93
CA PRO A 16 9.28 12.85 -13.26
C PRO A 16 10.30 12.80 -12.11
N GLY A 17 10.74 11.59 -11.77
CA GLY A 17 11.78 11.38 -10.76
C GLY A 17 11.35 11.55 -9.29
N CYS A 18 10.06 11.81 -9.01
CA CYS A 18 9.57 11.92 -7.63
C CYS A 18 9.67 10.60 -6.85
N GLY A 19 9.63 9.45 -7.53
CA GLY A 19 9.78 8.13 -6.91
C GLY A 19 8.53 7.59 -6.21
N CYS A 20 7.39 8.29 -6.30
CA CYS A 20 6.10 7.80 -5.81
C CYS A 20 5.60 6.56 -6.57
N ASP A 21 6.15 6.27 -7.74
CA ASP A 21 5.87 5.09 -8.57
C ASP A 21 6.67 3.85 -8.15
N ARG A 22 7.50 3.94 -7.11
CA ARG A 22 8.36 2.85 -6.63
C ARG A 22 8.38 2.74 -5.11
N ALA A 23 7.34 3.28 -4.45
CA ALA A 23 7.23 3.29 -3.01
C ALA A 23 5.81 2.90 -2.58
N ALA A 24 5.72 1.94 -1.66
CA ALA A 24 4.49 1.71 -0.90
C ALA A 24 4.42 2.72 0.25
N THR A 25 3.22 3.12 0.65
CA THR A 25 2.99 4.10 1.72
C THR A 25 2.54 3.39 2.98
N GLY A 26 3.22 3.67 4.10
CA GLY A 26 2.81 3.21 5.42
C GLY A 26 1.51 3.86 5.88
N LEU A 27 0.55 3.07 6.37
CA LEU A 27 -0.78 3.54 6.76
C LEU A 27 -0.75 4.45 8.00
N SER A 28 0.24 4.28 8.89
CA SER A 28 0.33 5.07 10.12
C SER A 28 1.29 6.24 9.99
N SER A 29 2.41 6.06 9.27
CA SER A 29 3.45 7.09 9.17
C SER A 29 3.33 7.99 7.95
N LEU A 30 2.53 7.60 6.95
CA LEU A 30 2.47 8.19 5.62
C LEU A 30 3.82 8.23 4.88
N ARG A 31 4.82 7.47 5.34
CA ARG A 31 6.15 7.43 4.72
C ARG A 31 6.18 6.40 3.61
N GLY A 32 6.82 6.80 2.51
CA GLY A 32 7.10 5.91 1.40
C GLY A 32 8.27 4.97 1.71
N SER A 33 8.11 3.69 1.39
CA SER A 33 9.17 2.69 1.42
C SER A 33 9.32 2.00 0.05
N SER A 34 10.58 1.92 -0.42
CA SER A 34 10.92 1.21 -1.66
C SER A 34 11.01 -0.30 -1.51
N ALA A 35 10.75 -0.84 -0.31
CA ALA A 35 10.69 -2.27 -0.03
C ALA A 35 9.66 -2.54 1.07
N VAL A 36 8.93 -3.63 0.91
CA VAL A 36 7.99 -4.14 1.92
C VAL A 36 8.31 -5.61 2.20
N ILE A 37 7.94 -6.10 3.37
CA ILE A 37 8.08 -7.51 3.74
C ILE A 37 6.69 -8.11 3.91
N VAL A 38 6.47 -9.29 3.33
CA VAL A 38 5.24 -10.06 3.54
C VAL A 38 5.28 -10.62 4.96
N ALA A 39 4.21 -10.43 5.71
CA ALA A 39 4.12 -10.88 7.10
C ALA A 39 2.73 -11.42 7.39
N ASP A 40 2.68 -12.45 8.23
CA ASP A 40 1.44 -12.90 8.85
C ASP A 40 1.11 -11.95 9.99
N LEU A 41 -0.11 -11.42 9.97
CA LEU A 41 -0.64 -10.52 10.98
C LEU A 41 -1.91 -11.14 11.57
N ASP A 42 -2.02 -11.10 12.89
CA ASP A 42 -3.24 -11.47 13.61
C ASP A 42 -4.13 -10.23 13.72
N VAL A 43 -4.78 -9.88 12.60
CA VAL A 43 -5.59 -8.67 12.43
C VAL A 43 -6.71 -8.97 11.45
N ASP A 44 -7.89 -8.41 11.71
CA ASP A 44 -9.03 -8.57 10.82
C ASP A 44 -8.92 -7.66 9.59
N PHE A 45 -9.50 -8.10 8.48
CA PHE A 45 -9.50 -7.30 7.25
C PHE A 45 -10.20 -5.95 7.45
N ASP A 46 -11.30 -5.92 8.20
CA ASP A 46 -12.04 -4.68 8.49
C ASP A 46 -11.22 -3.68 9.32
N ASP A 47 -10.37 -4.15 10.23
CA ASP A 47 -9.47 -3.29 11.02
C ASP A 47 -8.43 -2.62 10.11
N LEU A 48 -7.91 -3.35 9.11
CA LEU A 48 -7.00 -2.79 8.11
C LEU A 48 -7.70 -1.77 7.22
N VAL A 49 -8.96 -2.02 6.85
CA VAL A 49 -9.77 -1.06 6.08
C VAL A 49 -10.01 0.21 6.89
N GLU A 50 -10.32 0.09 8.18
CA GLU A 50 -10.47 1.25 9.07
C GLU A 50 -9.16 2.05 9.17
N ALA A 51 -8.01 1.38 9.32
CA ALA A 51 -6.71 2.04 9.30
C ALA A 51 -6.43 2.77 7.98
N ALA A 52 -6.84 2.19 6.84
CA ALA A 52 -6.73 2.85 5.53
C ALA A 52 -7.68 4.05 5.40
N CYS A 53 -8.91 3.97 5.91
CA CYS A 53 -9.82 5.13 5.96
C CYS A 53 -9.22 6.29 6.76
N LEU A 54 -8.65 6.02 7.94
CA LEU A 54 -7.98 7.03 8.76
C LEU A 54 -6.78 7.65 8.03
N CYS A 55 -5.98 6.83 7.36
CA CYS A 55 -4.85 7.27 6.54
C CYS A 55 -5.27 8.19 5.38
N LEU A 56 -6.39 7.88 4.71
CA LEU A 56 -6.96 8.73 3.66
C LEU A 56 -7.50 10.06 4.22
N ALA A 57 -8.16 10.02 5.38
CA ALA A 57 -8.63 11.23 6.05
C ALA A 57 -7.47 12.14 6.49
N ASP A 58 -6.35 11.58 6.96
CA ASP A 58 -5.16 12.34 7.38
C ASP A 58 -4.49 13.11 6.22
N VAL A 59 -4.70 12.67 4.97
CA VAL A 59 -4.23 13.38 3.77
C VAL A 59 -5.32 14.24 3.11
N ASP A 60 -6.45 14.43 3.79
CA ASP A 60 -7.62 15.16 3.29
C ASP A 60 -8.11 14.58 1.96
N TRP A 61 -8.14 13.24 1.87
CA TRP A 61 -8.63 12.51 0.70
C TRP A 61 -9.88 11.68 1.02
N PRO A 62 -10.93 11.80 0.20
CA PRO A 62 -11.20 12.90 -0.73
C PRO A 62 -11.30 14.22 0.05
N ASP A 63 -11.34 15.34 -0.68
CA ASP A 63 -11.59 16.66 -0.09
C ASP A 63 -12.87 16.69 0.76
N GLU A 64 -13.06 17.73 1.59
CA GLU A 64 -14.11 17.84 2.63
C GLU A 64 -15.55 17.47 2.18
N ASP A 65 -15.84 17.47 0.88
CA ASP A 65 -17.14 17.12 0.27
C ASP A 65 -17.27 15.64 -0.14
N GLY A 66 -16.26 14.82 0.12
CA GLY A 66 -16.25 13.45 -0.37
C GLY A 66 -17.11 12.49 0.44
N ASP A 67 -17.73 11.57 -0.30
CA ASP A 67 -18.67 10.59 0.23
C ASP A 67 -17.96 9.52 1.09
N PRO A 68 -18.36 9.29 2.36
CA PRO A 68 -17.78 8.26 3.22
C PRO A 68 -17.81 6.84 2.63
N ASP A 69 -18.84 6.51 1.85
CA ASP A 69 -18.92 5.20 1.19
C ASP A 69 -17.83 5.07 0.11
N THR A 70 -17.52 6.16 -0.59
CA THR A 70 -16.40 6.24 -1.54
C THR A 70 -15.05 6.07 -0.85
N VAL A 71 -14.84 6.70 0.31
CA VAL A 71 -13.61 6.51 1.12
C VAL A 71 -13.44 5.04 1.48
N ARG A 72 -14.49 4.44 2.04
CA ARG A 72 -14.45 3.04 2.47
C ARG A 72 -14.22 2.10 1.30
N HIS A 73 -14.81 2.39 0.14
CA HIS A 73 -14.60 1.60 -1.08
C HIS A 73 -13.12 1.63 -1.51
N VAL A 74 -12.52 2.83 -1.61
CA VAL A 74 -11.10 2.96 -1.96
C VAL A 74 -10.19 2.32 -0.92
N ALA A 75 -10.44 2.54 0.37
CA ALA A 75 -9.71 1.89 1.45
C ALA A 75 -9.77 0.36 1.33
N SER A 76 -10.95 -0.19 1.06
CA SER A 76 -11.15 -1.63 0.85
C SER A 76 -10.36 -2.17 -0.33
N ASP A 77 -10.36 -1.45 -1.46
CA ASP A 77 -9.58 -1.84 -2.64
C ASP A 77 -8.07 -1.82 -2.38
N LEU A 78 -7.57 -0.83 -1.63
CA LEU A 78 -6.16 -0.74 -1.26
C LEU A 78 -5.72 -1.95 -0.41
N ILE A 79 -6.52 -2.30 0.60
CA ILE A 79 -6.23 -3.45 1.46
C ILE A 79 -6.39 -4.76 0.70
N ALA A 80 -7.43 -4.90 -0.14
CA ALA A 80 -7.64 -6.09 -0.94
C ALA A 80 -6.47 -6.36 -1.89
N GLN A 81 -5.97 -5.34 -2.58
CA GLN A 81 -4.79 -5.47 -3.46
C GLN A 81 -3.54 -5.86 -2.68
N ALA A 82 -3.29 -5.24 -1.52
CA ALA A 82 -2.15 -5.58 -0.68
C ALA A 82 -2.24 -7.02 -0.15
N ALA A 83 -3.43 -7.46 0.28
CA ALA A 83 -3.70 -8.81 0.75
C ALA A 83 -3.55 -9.85 -0.37
N GLU A 84 -4.01 -9.55 -1.59
CA GLU A 84 -3.86 -10.44 -2.74
C GLU A 84 -2.39 -10.63 -3.12
N VAL A 85 -1.60 -9.55 -3.06
CA VAL A 85 -0.13 -9.64 -3.22
C VAL A 85 0.48 -10.49 -2.11
N ALA A 86 0.17 -10.21 -0.85
CA ALA A 86 0.69 -10.98 0.28
C ALA A 86 0.36 -12.47 0.17
N ALA A 87 -0.86 -12.83 -0.25
CA ALA A 87 -1.31 -14.22 -0.42
C ALA A 87 -0.54 -15.00 -1.50
N ARG A 88 0.11 -14.31 -2.46
CA ARG A 88 0.90 -14.93 -3.52
C ARG A 88 2.35 -15.22 -3.13
N HIS A 89 2.80 -14.74 -1.98
CA HIS A 89 4.19 -14.85 -1.54
C HIS A 89 4.29 -15.42 -0.13
N PRO A 90 5.32 -16.22 0.20
CA PRO A 90 5.55 -16.66 1.58
C PRO A 90 5.84 -15.48 2.52
N ALA A 91 5.44 -15.61 3.78
CA ALA A 91 5.88 -14.70 4.84
C ALA A 91 7.42 -14.62 4.91
N GLY A 92 7.95 -13.42 5.14
CA GLY A 92 9.38 -13.11 5.09
C GLY A 92 9.89 -12.66 3.73
N THR A 93 9.11 -12.83 2.66
CA THR A 93 9.48 -12.36 1.32
C THR A 93 9.56 -10.84 1.27
N VAL A 94 10.69 -10.30 0.77
CA VAL A 94 10.84 -8.86 0.55
C VAL A 94 10.42 -8.52 -0.88
N LEU A 95 9.48 -7.60 -1.02
CA LEU A 95 8.95 -7.14 -2.31
C LEU A 95 9.35 -5.70 -2.60
N ARG A 96 9.52 -5.40 -3.90
CA ARG A 96 9.76 -4.07 -4.44
C ARG A 96 8.52 -3.63 -5.22
N PRO A 97 7.76 -2.62 -4.73
CA PRO A 97 6.59 -2.12 -5.43
C PRO A 97 7.01 -1.31 -6.66
N THR A 98 6.23 -1.36 -7.73
CA THR A 98 6.36 -0.50 -8.91
C THR A 98 4.97 -0.24 -9.48
N PHE A 99 4.61 1.01 -9.70
CA PHE A 99 3.34 1.39 -10.28
C PHE A 99 3.41 1.29 -11.82
N ASP A 100 2.60 0.42 -12.39
CA ASP A 100 2.38 0.33 -13.83
C ASP A 100 1.43 1.47 -14.24
N ARG A 101 1.96 2.46 -14.97
CA ARG A 101 1.19 3.63 -15.42
C ARG A 101 0.26 3.32 -16.58
N ASP A 102 0.55 2.29 -17.38
CA ASP A 102 -0.27 1.91 -18.52
C ASP A 102 -1.53 1.16 -18.05
N GLN A 103 -1.36 0.31 -17.05
CA GLN A 103 -2.44 -0.50 -16.48
C GLN A 103 -3.03 0.07 -15.18
N GLN A 104 -2.52 1.21 -14.72
CA GLN A 104 -2.93 1.93 -13.50
C GLN A 104 -3.02 1.05 -12.24
N HIS A 105 -2.05 0.16 -12.04
CA HIS A 105 -2.02 -0.71 -10.87
C HIS A 105 -0.61 -0.94 -10.32
N TRP A 106 -0.56 -1.40 -9.08
CA TRP A 106 0.70 -1.73 -8.43
C TRP A 106 1.15 -3.16 -8.77
N THR A 107 2.40 -3.27 -9.21
CA THR A 107 3.09 -4.54 -9.41
C THR A 107 4.17 -4.71 -8.34
N TYR A 108 4.47 -5.97 -8.00
CA TYR A 108 5.44 -6.32 -6.98
C TYR A 108 6.39 -7.37 -7.52
N ARG A 109 7.69 -7.13 -7.33
CA ARG A 109 8.74 -8.11 -7.64
C ARG A 109 9.49 -8.48 -6.38
N GLU A 110 9.87 -9.74 -6.25
CA GLU A 110 10.76 -10.15 -5.17
C GLU A 110 12.09 -9.41 -5.29
N ALA A 111 12.59 -8.91 -4.16
CA ALA A 111 13.94 -8.37 -4.10
C ALA A 111 14.91 -9.55 -4.22
N ASP A 112 15.86 -9.47 -5.16
CA ASP A 112 16.90 -10.51 -5.30
C ASP A 112 17.52 -10.77 -3.93
N SER A 113 17.32 -12.00 -3.44
CA SER A 113 18.00 -12.52 -2.27
C SER A 113 19.48 -12.57 -2.62
N HIS A 114 20.23 -11.52 -2.29
CA HIS A 114 21.67 -11.68 -2.14
C HIS A 114 21.86 -12.67 -1.00
N ALA A 115 22.11 -13.92 -1.38
CA ALA A 115 22.62 -14.96 -0.50
C ALA A 115 23.68 -14.35 0.40
N ARG A 116 23.41 -14.37 1.70
CA ARG A 116 24.43 -14.17 2.73
C ARG A 116 24.79 -15.53 3.30
#